data_AF-A0A6G6K5A6-F1
#
_entry.id   AF-A0A6G6K5A6-F1
#
_cell.length_a   1.000
_cell.length_b   1.000
_cell.length_c   1.000
_cell.angle_alpha   90.00
_cell.angle_beta   90.00
_cell.angle_gamma   90.00
#
_symmetry.space_group_name_H-M   'P 1'
#
loop_
_entity.id
_entity.type
_entity.pdbx_description
1 polymer ?
#
loop_
_entity_poly.entity_id
_entity_poly.type
_entity_poly.pdbx_seq_one_letter_code
_entity_poly.pdbx_strand_id
1 'polypeptide(L)'
;MISLSSLPGTLGFIIFLVVFLVTVVVHVCFALAVWVDAGLMEQHQRRSTFLVGGGLWALATLLGGVFVAGIYWAIHHSTLRPQHPPGQE
;
A
#
# COMPACT_ATOMS: atom_id res chain seq x y z
N MET A 1 -11.18 -39.36 -19.28
CA MET A 1 -9.77 -39.72 -19.02
C MET A 1 -8.97 -38.43 -19.00
N ILE A 2 -8.45 -38.02 -17.85
CA ILE A 2 -7.60 -36.82 -17.74
C ILE A 2 -6.21 -37.24 -18.23
N SER A 3 -5.71 -36.62 -19.31
CA SER A 3 -4.37 -36.90 -19.83
C SER A 3 -3.32 -36.51 -18.79
N LEU A 4 -2.44 -37.46 -18.41
CA LEU A 4 -1.37 -37.24 -17.41
C LEU A 4 -0.37 -36.14 -17.81
N SER A 5 -0.34 -35.74 -19.09
CA SER A 5 0.55 -34.71 -19.64
C SER A 5 0.13 -33.26 -19.34
N SER A 6 -1.10 -33.01 -18.89
CA SER A 6 -1.56 -31.66 -18.50
C SER A 6 -1.34 -31.32 -17.02
N LEU A 7 -0.95 -32.30 -16.19
CA LEU A 7 -0.76 -32.14 -14.74
C LEU A 7 0.25 -31.04 -14.33
N PRO A 8 1.41 -30.86 -15.00
CA PRO A 8 2.36 -29.81 -14.62
C PRO A 8 1.80 -28.39 -14.87
N GLY A 9 1.07 -28.21 -15.97
CA GLY A 9 0.49 -26.91 -16.35
C GLY A 9 -0.67 -26.49 -15.46
N THR A 10 -1.55 -27.43 -15.11
CA THR A 10 -2.70 -27.14 -14.22
C THR A 10 -2.25 -26.80 -12.80
N LEU A 11 -1.27 -27.54 -12.25
CA LEU A 11 -0.72 -27.24 -10.92
C LEU A 11 -0.04 -25.85 -10.88
N GLY A 12 0.78 -25.54 -11.90
CA GLY A 12 1.42 -24.23 -12.03
C GLY A 12 0.41 -23.09 -12.13
N PHE A 13 -0.67 -23.28 -12.89
CA PHE A 13 -1.75 -22.30 -13.00
C PHE A 13 -2.49 -22.08 -11.68
N ILE A 14 -2.79 -23.15 -10.92
CA ILE A 14 -3.42 -23.03 -9.60
C ILE A 14 -2.51 -22.27 -8.63
N ILE A 15 -1.22 -22.61 -8.58
CA ILE A 15 -0.25 -21.90 -7.72
C ILE A 15 -0.17 -20.43 -8.12
N PHE A 16 -0.08 -20.13 -9.42
CA PHE A 16 -0.10 -18.77 -9.92
C PHE A 16 -1.35 -18.00 -9.47
N LEU A 17 -2.53 -18.59 -9.60
CA LEU A 17 -3.79 -17.95 -9.17
C LEU A 17 -3.81 -17.69 -7.66
N VAL A 18 -3.33 -18.63 -6.84
CA VAL A 18 -3.27 -18.45 -5.38
C VAL A 18 -2.31 -17.32 -5.02
N VAL A 19 -1.10 -17.32 -5.59
CA VAL A 19 -0.11 -16.26 -5.35
C VAL A 19 -0.64 -14.91 -5.82
N PHE A 20 -1.27 -14.85 -6.99
CA PHE A 20 -1.88 -13.64 -7.52
C PHE A 20 -2.97 -13.11 -6.60
N LEU A 21 -3.89 -13.98 -6.14
CA LEU A 21 -4.98 -13.59 -5.24
C LEU A 21 -4.44 -13.06 -3.91
N VAL A 22 -3.48 -13.76 -3.30
CA VAL A 22 -2.82 -13.32 -2.06
C VAL A 22 -2.13 -11.97 -2.28
N THR A 23 -1.43 -11.80 -3.41
CA THR A 23 -0.77 -10.54 -3.76
C THR A 23 -1.78 -9.39 -3.86
N VAL A 24 -2.90 -9.59 -4.56
CA VAL A 24 -3.98 -8.59 -4.66
C VAL A 24 -4.53 -8.24 -3.29
N VAL A 25 -4.82 -9.24 -2.45
CA VAL A 25 -5.31 -9.01 -1.08
C VAL A 25 -4.32 -8.17 -0.27
N VAL A 26 -3.02 -8.50 -0.33
CA VAL A 26 -1.97 -7.73 0.34
C VAL A 26 -1.96 -6.28 -0.15
N HIS A 27 -2.07 -6.03 -1.46
CA HIS A 27 -2.10 -4.67 -2.01
C HIS A 27 -3.33 -3.89 -1.54
N VAL A 28 -4.50 -4.51 -1.52
CA VAL A 28 -5.74 -3.91 -1.01
C VAL A 28 -5.61 -3.55 0.47
N CYS A 29 -5.07 -4.45 1.30
CA CYS A 29 -4.84 -4.18 2.72
C CYS A 29 -3.94 -2.97 2.94
N PHE A 30 -2.83 -2.88 2.19
CA PHE A 30 -1.94 -1.72 2.28
C PHE A 30 -2.59 -0.43 1.76
N ALA A 31 -3.37 -0.49 0.68
CA ALA A 31 -4.09 0.67 0.16
C ALA A 31 -5.12 1.21 1.18
N LEU A 32 -5.84 0.32 1.86
CA LEU A 32 -6.76 0.69 2.95
C LEU A 32 -6.01 1.29 4.14
N ALA A 33 -4.87 0.72 4.52
CA ALA A 33 -4.04 1.27 5.59
C ALA A 33 -3.59 2.71 5.27
N VAL A 34 -3.13 2.95 4.05
CA VAL A 34 -2.76 4.30 3.56
C VAL A 34 -3.95 5.25 3.57
N TRP A 35 -5.12 4.81 3.10
CA TRP A 35 -6.33 5.63 3.11
C TRP A 35 -6.72 6.07 4.51
N VAL A 36 -6.78 5.12 5.45
CA VAL A 36 -7.15 5.36 6.85
C VAL A 36 -6.12 6.26 7.52
N ASP A 37 -4.84 5.98 7.35
CA ASP A 37 -3.75 6.77 7.94
C ASP A 37 -3.78 8.22 7.44
N ALA A 38 -3.93 8.43 6.13
CA ALA A 38 -4.03 9.76 5.55
C ALA A 38 -5.23 10.55 6.09
N GLY A 39 -6.40 9.90 6.22
CA GLY A 39 -7.60 10.51 6.79
C GLY A 39 -7.41 10.87 8.27
N LEU A 40 -6.75 10.00 9.04
CA LEU A 40 -6.42 10.28 10.44
C LEU A 40 -5.44 11.45 10.58
N MET A 41 -4.42 11.54 9.72
CA MET A 41 -3.47 12.67 9.70
C MET A 41 -4.17 14.00 9.39
N GLU A 42 -5.07 14.00 8.41
CA GLU A 42 -5.82 15.19 8.03
C GLU A 42 -6.75 15.66 9.16
N GLN A 43 -7.50 14.72 9.75
CA GLN A 43 -8.48 15.02 10.80
C GLN A 43 -7.84 15.37 12.15
N HIS A 44 -6.84 14.60 12.61
CA HIS A 44 -6.33 14.70 13.98
C HIS A 44 -5.06 15.54 14.10
N GLN A 45 -4.21 15.56 13.07
CA GLN A 45 -2.92 16.25 13.11
C GLN A 45 -2.93 17.56 12.31
N ARG A 46 -4.06 17.93 11.69
CA ARG A 46 -4.17 19.02 10.68
C ARG A 46 -3.04 18.97 9.65
N ARG A 47 -2.61 17.77 9.28
CA ARG A 47 -1.48 17.55 8.40
C ARG A 47 -1.97 16.90 7.12
N SER A 48 -1.65 17.50 5.99
CA SER A 48 -2.00 16.94 4.67
C SER A 48 -0.95 15.94 4.20
N THR A 49 -1.38 15.06 3.30
CA THR A 49 -0.47 14.20 2.54
C THR A 49 0.39 15.02 1.58
N PHE A 50 1.65 14.61 1.43
CA PHE A 50 2.60 15.27 0.55
C PHE A 50 2.41 14.81 -0.91
N LEU A 51 2.66 15.70 -1.88
CA LEU A 51 2.45 15.57 -3.34
C LEU A 51 1.00 15.50 -3.80
N VAL A 52 0.24 14.55 -3.27
CA VAL A 52 -1.13 14.24 -3.70
C VAL A 52 -2.01 13.89 -2.51
N GLY A 53 -3.33 13.94 -2.69
CA GLY A 53 -4.28 13.61 -1.62
C GLY A 53 -4.20 12.13 -1.18
N GLY A 54 -4.65 11.84 0.04
CA GLY A 54 -4.63 10.50 0.63
C GLY A 54 -5.30 9.42 -0.23
N GLY A 55 -6.42 9.78 -0.88
CA GLY A 55 -7.09 8.87 -1.80
C GLY A 55 -6.23 8.49 -3.03
N LEU A 56 -5.43 9.42 -3.55
CA LEU A 56 -4.55 9.12 -4.68
C LEU A 56 -3.33 8.31 -4.25
N TRP A 57 -2.85 8.50 -3.03
CA TRP A 57 -1.84 7.64 -2.41
C TRP A 57 -2.34 6.20 -2.24
N ALA A 58 -3.57 6.01 -1.74
CA ALA A 58 -4.19 4.69 -1.64
C ALA A 58 -4.35 4.02 -3.01
N LEU A 59 -4.77 4.77 -4.03
CA LEU A 59 -4.87 4.28 -5.41
C LEU A 59 -3.49 3.90 -5.99
N ALA A 60 -2.47 4.72 -5.74
CA ALA A 60 -1.09 4.40 -6.13
C ALA A 60 -0.59 3.12 -5.44
N THR A 61 -0.94 2.89 -4.18
CA THR A 61 -0.66 1.64 -3.46
C THR A 61 -1.39 0.44 -4.05
N LEU A 62 -2.61 0.61 -4.57
CA LEU A 62 -3.31 -0.51 -5.22
C LEU A 62 -2.57 -0.97 -6.50
N LEU A 63 -1.96 -0.03 -7.22
CA LEU A 63 -1.24 -0.30 -8.48
C LEU A 63 0.21 -0.72 -8.26
N GLY A 64 0.95 -0.03 -7.40
CA GLY A 64 2.37 -0.29 -7.15
C GLY A 64 2.65 -1.13 -5.90
N GLY A 65 1.63 -1.42 -5.11
CA GLY A 65 1.68 -2.36 -4.00
C GLY A 65 2.44 -1.90 -2.78
N VAL A 66 3.02 -2.89 -2.11
CA VAL A 66 3.77 -2.74 -0.86
C VAL A 66 4.92 -1.75 -1.02
N PHE A 67 5.53 -1.67 -2.20
CA PHE A 67 6.61 -0.72 -2.47
C PHE A 67 6.12 0.73 -2.35
N VAL A 68 4.98 1.06 -2.96
CA VAL A 68 4.38 2.40 -2.87
C VAL A 68 3.91 2.71 -1.45
N ALA A 69 3.35 1.72 -0.75
CA ALA A 69 3.02 1.87 0.67
C ALA A 69 4.25 2.17 1.54
N GLY A 70 5.39 1.54 1.24
CA GLY A 70 6.66 1.83 1.91
C GLY A 70 7.15 3.25 1.67
N ILE A 71 7.04 3.76 0.43
CA ILE A 71 7.36 5.16 0.12
C ILE A 71 6.43 6.12 0.87
N TYR A 72 5.12 5.84 0.87
CA TYR A 72 4.15 6.62 1.65
C TYR A 72 4.58 6.72 3.11
N TRP A 73 4.94 5.59 3.73
CA TRP A 73 5.39 5.55 5.12
C TRP A 73 6.68 6.33 5.35
N ALA A 74 7.66 6.16 4.47
CA ALA A 74 8.93 6.87 4.55
C ALA A 74 8.74 8.39 4.47
N ILE A 75 7.82 8.89 3.65
CA ILE A 75 7.58 10.33 3.52
C ILE A 75 6.82 10.89 4.72
N HIS A 76 5.81 10.17 5.22
CA HIS A 76 4.86 10.73 6.19
C HIS A 76 5.27 10.48 7.64
N HIS A 77 5.95 9.35 7.92
CA HIS A 77 6.26 8.87 9.27
C HIS A 77 7.76 8.75 9.58
N SER A 78 8.67 9.13 8.67
CA SER A 78 10.09 9.19 9.02
C SER A 78 10.37 10.26 10.09
N THR A 79 11.22 9.92 11.06
CA THR A 79 11.64 10.79 12.18
C THR A 79 12.53 11.96 11.79
N LEU A 80 12.81 12.16 10.49
CA LEU A 80 13.67 13.22 9.97
C LEU A 80 13.01 14.61 9.94
N ARG A 81 11.77 14.74 10.43
CA ARG A 81 11.05 16.02 10.42
C ARG A 81 11.13 16.69 11.80
N PRO A 82 11.67 17.92 11.91
CA PRO A 82 11.72 18.65 13.18
C PRO A 82 10.32 18.81 13.78
N GLN A 83 10.23 18.52 15.08
CA GLN A 83 8.98 18.56 15.87
C GLN A 83 8.62 20.00 16.29
N HIS A 84 9.48 20.97 15.98
CA HIS A 84 9.42 22.34 16.49
C HIS A 84 8.74 23.29 15.49
N PRO A 85 7.64 23.97 15.87
CA PRO A 85 7.09 25.06 15.09
C PRO A 85 8.09 26.23 15.04
N PRO A 86 8.38 26.82 13.86
CA PRO A 86 9.14 28.07 13.81
C PRO A 86 8.35 29.17 14.53
N GLY A 87 8.85 29.66 15.67
CA GLY A 87 8.23 30.75 16.44
C GLY A 87 8.03 30.51 17.95
N GLN A 88 8.86 29.69 18.59
CA GLN A 88 8.96 29.62 20.06
C GLN A 88 10.39 30.00 20.46
N GLU A 89 10.74 31.27 20.29
CA GLU A 89 11.92 31.92 20.87
C GLU A 89 11.52 32.71 22.12
#